data_AF-A0A328EJJ0-F1
#
_entry.id   AF-A0A328EJJ0-F1
#
_cell.length_a   1.000
_cell.length_b   1.000
_cell.length_c   1.000
_cell.angle_alpha   90.00
_cell.angle_beta   90.00
_cell.angle_gamma   90.00
#
_symmetry.space_group_name_H-M   'P 1'
#
loop_
_entity.id
_entity.type
_entity.pdbx_description
1 polymer ?
#
loop_
_entity_poly.entity_id
_entity_poly.type
_entity_poly.pdbx_seq_one_letter_code
_entity_poly.pdbx_strand_id
1 'polypeptide(L)'
;MPLSALVLTLLQEKNLTSESLKDAQRAFAKSHNLSTLPSKSQILQAYFQLLEEGKIEKNADFELLLRKRAIRSLSGIVPIQVLTKPFPCPSRCIFCPNDPEMPKSYIKSEPGAMRAFLNQFDPLKQVYNRLYSLQQTGHKTDKIEMIVLGGTWDFYPRDYKVDFIKQLYDACNTFGALAIKNLTGTAEWKYAFEITNQDQIQLSSSLEEAIQINETAQHRIIGLTIETRPEFVTDQNCRDRRAMGVTRIEMGVQSTDDAVLDLNKRGHHLAEVEKALHKLRQYAFKFSIHIMPGLYGSTMEKDIQTFRDVYTNSYLKPDEIKLYPTSVIPQTELYELYQQGKYEPITTEEISEIIETTFREIIPPYTRIKRLIRDIPATEISAGSNVTNLSQLMHEKLLKKYQKADPDFRSIFYHRLYENLQVFGDEEEFFSVITNGTKGSVAIPKNAPTGLLRSTRKDAQPASFQTYLLGKAPELSSFRHFVSLDTRSREVRNKKEKTEVLNLVVRAYESSVGQEYFISYEDELGYLYGFTRLLSPKLEERLDISGLGLETALIRELHVYGSLQSLKTQEESGQKVQHSGLGKQLLETAEKIAQKSGFSKLSVISGVGVREYYRKQGYKLEGTYMVKTLT
;
A
#
# COMPACT_ATOMS: atom_id res chain seq x y z
N MET A 1 -31.37 8.83 23.26
CA MET A 1 -31.87 8.43 21.92
C MET A 1 -32.45 7.02 22.00
N PRO A 2 -33.53 6.69 21.27
CA PRO A 2 -34.21 5.38 21.36
C PRO A 2 -33.38 4.21 20.78
N LEU A 3 -32.19 4.48 20.25
CA LEU A 3 -31.34 3.48 19.60
C LEU A 3 -30.78 2.42 20.54
N SER A 4 -30.67 2.69 21.84
CA SER A 4 -30.29 1.68 22.83
C SER A 4 -31.29 0.51 22.86
N ALA A 5 -32.59 0.78 22.69
CA ALA A 5 -33.61 -0.26 22.60
C ALA A 5 -33.42 -1.11 21.33
N LEU A 6 -33.12 -0.46 20.19
CA LEU A 6 -32.80 -1.17 18.94
C LEU A 6 -31.60 -2.10 19.12
N VAL A 7 -30.53 -1.64 19.78
CA VAL A 7 -29.33 -2.46 20.05
C VAL A 7 -29.68 -3.68 20.90
N LEU A 8 -30.43 -3.49 21.98
CA LEU A 8 -30.83 -4.60 22.87
C LEU A 8 -31.69 -5.63 22.13
N THR A 9 -32.62 -5.19 21.28
CA THR A 9 -33.43 -6.10 20.43
C THR A 9 -32.54 -6.88 19.46
N LEU A 10 -31.62 -6.22 18.77
CA LEU A 10 -30.74 -6.88 17.80
C LEU A 10 -29.80 -7.90 18.48
N LEU A 11 -29.36 -7.65 19.71
CA LEU A 11 -28.50 -8.57 20.48
C LEU A 11 -29.24 -9.85 20.93
N GLN A 12 -30.57 -9.82 21.04
CA GLN A 12 -31.39 -10.98 21.37
C GLN A 12 -31.70 -11.86 20.15
N GLU A 13 -31.41 -11.37 18.94
CA GLU A 13 -31.73 -12.06 17.70
C GLU A 13 -30.72 -13.18 17.42
N LYS A 14 -31.15 -14.45 17.54
CA LYS A 14 -30.25 -15.62 17.46
C LYS A 14 -29.47 -15.75 16.15
N ASN A 15 -30.03 -15.26 15.03
CA ASN A 15 -29.44 -15.34 13.69
C ASN A 15 -29.39 -13.96 13.02
N LEU A 16 -28.67 -13.02 13.64
CA LEU A 16 -28.55 -11.67 13.12
C LEU A 16 -27.70 -11.64 11.83
N THR A 17 -28.34 -11.34 10.70
CA THR A 17 -27.71 -11.23 9.38
C THR A 17 -27.77 -9.78 8.86
N SER A 18 -27.10 -9.50 7.72
CA SER A 18 -27.20 -8.18 7.09
C SER A 18 -28.62 -7.86 6.58
N GLU A 19 -29.41 -8.89 6.31
CA GLU A 19 -30.81 -8.76 5.88
C GLU A 19 -31.72 -8.51 7.08
N SER A 20 -31.62 -9.33 8.13
CA SER A 20 -32.42 -9.14 9.35
C SER A 20 -32.12 -7.81 10.05
N LEU A 21 -30.86 -7.35 10.03
CA LEU A 21 -30.47 -6.02 10.49
C LEU A 21 -31.22 -4.90 9.74
N LYS A 22 -31.37 -5.01 8.42
CA LYS A 22 -32.11 -4.01 7.62
C LYS A 22 -33.59 -4.01 7.98
N ASP A 23 -34.15 -5.18 8.24
CA ASP A 23 -35.57 -5.31 8.60
C ASP A 23 -35.84 -4.75 9.99
N ALA A 24 -34.95 -5.02 10.96
CA ALA A 24 -35.01 -4.39 12.28
C ALA A 24 -34.83 -2.87 12.23
N GLN A 25 -33.94 -2.35 11.37
CA GLN A 25 -33.80 -0.91 11.11
C GLN A 25 -35.10 -0.29 10.58
N ARG A 26 -35.77 -0.97 9.64
CA ARG A 26 -37.06 -0.53 9.06
C ARG A 26 -38.17 -0.56 10.09
N ALA A 27 -38.29 -1.65 10.84
CA ALA A 27 -39.30 -1.81 11.89
C ALA A 27 -39.15 -0.73 12.96
N PHE A 28 -37.92 -0.45 13.39
CA PHE A 28 -37.62 0.59 14.36
C PHE A 28 -37.91 2.00 13.83
N ALA A 29 -37.51 2.30 12.58
CA ALA A 29 -37.82 3.59 11.96
C ALA A 29 -39.34 3.82 11.86
N LYS A 30 -40.09 2.77 11.51
CA LYS A 30 -41.56 2.81 11.45
C LYS A 30 -42.20 3.02 12.82
N SER A 31 -41.74 2.31 13.86
CA SER A 31 -42.31 2.44 15.21
C SER A 31 -41.98 3.77 15.90
N HIS A 32 -40.95 4.47 15.44
CA HIS A 32 -40.49 5.75 16.00
C HIS A 32 -40.69 6.94 15.05
N ASN A 33 -41.45 6.77 13.96
CA ASN A 33 -41.73 7.80 12.95
C ASN A 33 -40.48 8.53 12.42
N LEU A 34 -39.39 7.79 12.18
CA LEU A 34 -38.14 8.34 11.67
C LEU A 34 -38.21 8.49 10.14
N SER A 35 -37.79 9.66 9.63
CA SER A 35 -37.72 9.95 8.19
C SER A 35 -36.60 9.17 7.48
N THR A 36 -35.61 8.67 8.22
CA THR A 36 -34.48 7.91 7.70
C THR A 36 -34.18 6.70 8.59
N LEU A 37 -33.71 5.60 7.98
CA LEU A 37 -33.26 4.41 8.71
C LEU A 37 -32.05 4.74 9.60
N PRO A 38 -32.02 4.27 10.87
CA PRO A 38 -30.82 4.35 11.69
C PRO A 38 -29.61 3.75 10.98
N SER A 39 -28.56 4.53 10.78
CA SER A 39 -27.34 4.03 10.13
C SER A 39 -26.62 3.04 11.04
N LYS A 40 -25.87 2.09 10.45
CA LYS A 40 -25.05 1.13 11.23
C LYS A 40 -24.10 1.82 12.22
N SER A 41 -23.60 3.03 11.89
CA SER A 41 -22.74 3.82 12.77
C SER A 41 -23.48 4.33 14.01
N GLN A 42 -24.73 4.78 13.85
CA GLN A 42 -25.55 5.22 14.98
C GLN A 42 -25.92 4.06 15.90
N ILE A 43 -26.18 2.87 15.33
CA ILE A 43 -26.41 1.65 16.11
C ILE A 43 -25.13 1.24 16.86
N LEU A 44 -23.98 1.27 16.19
CA LEU A 44 -22.70 0.92 16.80
C LEU A 44 -22.28 1.90 17.91
N GLN A 45 -22.58 3.19 17.75
CA GLN A 45 -22.37 4.19 18.79
C GLN A 45 -23.23 3.92 20.04
N ALA A 46 -24.52 3.62 19.84
CA ALA A 46 -25.40 3.23 20.95
C ALA A 46 -24.96 1.93 21.63
N TYR A 47 -24.38 1.01 20.86
CA TYR A 47 -23.77 -0.22 21.37
C TYR A 47 -22.56 0.05 22.26
N PHE A 48 -21.60 0.89 21.81
CA PHE A 48 -20.45 1.25 22.64
C PHE A 48 -20.85 2.00 23.92
N GLN A 49 -21.86 2.87 23.84
CA GLN A 49 -22.39 3.54 25.03
C GLN A 49 -22.96 2.53 26.05
N LEU A 50 -23.71 1.52 25.59
CA LEU A 50 -24.23 0.47 26.48
C LEU A 50 -23.11 -0.38 27.10
N LEU A 51 -21.99 -0.59 26.39
CA LEU A 51 -20.80 -1.26 26.93
C LEU A 51 -20.12 -0.43 28.02
N GLU A 52 -19.90 0.87 27.78
CA GLU A 52 -19.31 1.79 28.77
C GLU A 52 -20.17 1.90 30.02
N GLU A 53 -21.50 1.87 29.86
CA GLU A 53 -22.47 1.85 30.95
C GLU A 53 -22.60 0.48 31.66
N GLY A 54 -21.89 -0.56 31.18
CA GLY A 54 -21.93 -1.92 31.74
C GLY A 54 -23.26 -2.65 31.58
N LYS A 55 -24.12 -2.21 30.65
CA LYS A 55 -25.47 -2.77 30.43
C LYS A 55 -25.49 -3.99 29.52
N ILE A 56 -24.42 -4.21 28.75
CA ILE A 56 -24.26 -5.34 27.83
C ILE A 56 -22.82 -5.84 27.88
N GLU A 57 -22.59 -7.07 27.41
CA GLU A 57 -21.25 -7.62 27.21
C GLU A 57 -20.77 -7.44 25.76
N LYS A 58 -19.45 -7.51 25.59
CA LYS A 58 -18.82 -7.37 24.28
C LYS A 58 -19.19 -8.53 23.36
N ASN A 59 -19.69 -8.23 22.17
CA ASN A 59 -20.11 -9.17 21.15
C ASN A 59 -19.37 -8.85 19.84
N ALA A 60 -18.35 -9.66 19.54
CA ALA A 60 -17.47 -9.44 18.40
C ALA A 60 -18.19 -9.60 17.05
N ASP A 61 -19.16 -10.52 16.95
CA ASP A 61 -19.91 -10.76 15.71
C ASP A 61 -20.87 -9.60 15.41
N PHE A 62 -21.46 -9.02 16.46
CA PHE A 62 -22.28 -7.83 16.36
C PHE A 62 -21.49 -6.60 15.88
N GLU A 63 -20.31 -6.35 16.46
CA GLU A 63 -19.39 -5.30 16.00
C GLU A 63 -19.00 -5.51 14.53
N LEU A 64 -18.71 -6.75 14.14
CA LEU A 64 -18.33 -7.11 12.77
C LEU A 64 -19.47 -6.86 11.77
N LEU A 65 -20.70 -7.18 12.13
CA LEU A 65 -21.89 -7.01 11.28
C LEU A 65 -22.24 -5.52 11.07
N LEU A 66 -22.15 -4.71 12.13
CA LEU A 66 -22.44 -3.28 12.09
C LEU A 66 -21.32 -2.47 11.44
N ARG A 67 -20.15 -3.07 11.26
CA ARG A 67 -19.04 -2.44 10.56
C ARG A 67 -19.44 -2.08 9.13
N LYS A 68 -19.38 -0.78 8.80
CA LYS A 68 -19.84 -0.27 7.48
C LYS A 68 -19.00 -0.81 6.31
N ARG A 69 -17.73 -1.16 6.57
CA ARG A 69 -16.81 -1.83 5.64
C ARG A 69 -15.82 -2.66 6.45
N ALA A 70 -15.57 -3.92 6.05
CA ALA A 70 -14.47 -4.71 6.62
C ALA A 70 -13.13 -3.97 6.47
N ILE A 71 -12.16 -4.20 7.38
CA ILE A 71 -10.81 -3.66 7.19
C ILE A 71 -10.31 -4.14 5.84
N ARG A 72 -9.92 -3.21 4.97
CA ARG A 72 -9.31 -3.55 3.66
C ARG A 72 -7.92 -4.20 3.82
N SER A 73 -7.45 -4.50 5.03
CA SER A 73 -6.15 -5.08 5.32
C SER A 73 -6.27 -6.12 6.44
N LEU A 74 -5.79 -7.34 6.22
CA LEU A 74 -5.73 -8.39 7.25
C LEU A 74 -4.72 -8.09 8.36
N SER A 75 -3.71 -7.26 8.08
CA SER A 75 -2.67 -6.89 9.05
C SER A 75 -3.17 -5.92 10.13
N GLY A 76 -4.43 -5.46 10.03
CA GLY A 76 -5.04 -4.51 10.96
C GLY A 76 -4.53 -3.07 10.78
N ILE A 77 -3.71 -2.81 9.76
CA ILE A 77 -3.14 -1.50 9.49
C ILE A 77 -4.23 -0.56 8.94
N VAL A 78 -4.31 0.63 9.53
CA VAL A 78 -5.24 1.69 9.14
C VAL A 78 -4.51 2.77 8.35
N PRO A 79 -4.88 2.99 7.07
CA PRO A 79 -4.39 4.15 6.34
C PRO A 79 -5.13 5.42 6.77
N ILE A 80 -4.38 6.43 7.21
CA ILE A 80 -4.85 7.79 7.49
C ILE A 80 -4.26 8.71 6.43
N GLN A 81 -5.12 9.30 5.61
CA GLN A 81 -4.74 10.28 4.60
C GLN A 81 -5.00 11.68 5.12
N VAL A 82 -3.98 12.52 5.08
CA VAL A 82 -4.02 13.95 5.40
C VAL A 82 -3.52 14.74 4.20
N LEU A 83 -4.04 15.95 4.00
CA LEU A 83 -3.54 16.87 2.98
C LEU A 83 -2.83 18.04 3.64
N THR A 84 -1.74 18.46 3.02
CA THR A 84 -1.08 19.74 3.32
C THR A 84 -1.95 20.91 2.86
N LYS A 85 -1.67 22.13 3.36
CA LYS A 85 -2.38 23.34 2.92
C LYS A 85 -2.15 23.63 1.43
N PRO A 86 -3.05 24.37 0.75
CA PRO A 86 -2.83 24.86 -0.60
C PRO A 86 -1.50 25.61 -0.68
N PHE A 87 -0.68 25.23 -1.66
CA PHE A 87 0.64 25.81 -1.88
C PHE A 87 1.00 25.68 -3.36
N PRO A 88 1.76 26.63 -3.93
CA PRO A 88 2.13 26.57 -5.33
C PRO A 88 2.90 25.30 -5.67
N CYS A 89 2.82 24.88 -6.93
CA CYS A 89 3.64 23.82 -7.49
C CYS A 89 4.54 24.42 -8.58
N PRO A 90 5.82 24.06 -8.65
CA PRO A 90 6.71 24.58 -9.70
C PRO A 90 6.36 24.05 -11.10
N SER A 91 5.53 23.00 -11.21
CA SER A 91 5.15 22.40 -12.49
C SER A 91 3.89 23.02 -13.11
N ARG A 92 3.79 22.92 -14.44
CA ARG A 92 2.64 23.37 -15.24
C ARG A 92 1.97 22.22 -15.99
N CYS A 93 1.91 21.04 -15.38
CA CYS A 93 1.34 19.85 -15.99
C CYS A 93 -0.08 20.12 -16.53
N ILE A 94 -0.31 19.84 -17.81
CA ILE A 94 -1.54 20.25 -18.51
C ILE A 94 -2.80 19.56 -17.99
N PHE A 95 -2.65 18.38 -17.36
CA PHE A 95 -3.74 17.54 -16.86
C PHE A 95 -4.02 17.73 -15.37
N CYS A 96 -3.17 18.46 -14.63
CA CYS A 96 -3.30 18.57 -13.18
C CYS A 96 -4.36 19.62 -12.80
N PRO A 97 -5.43 19.23 -12.06
CA PRO A 97 -6.39 20.17 -11.52
C PRO A 97 -5.72 21.31 -10.73
N ASN A 98 -6.31 22.50 -10.81
CA ASN A 98 -5.78 23.71 -10.19
C ASN A 98 -6.84 24.45 -9.36
N ASP A 99 -7.53 23.72 -8.50
CA ASP A 99 -8.47 24.29 -7.54
C ASP A 99 -7.71 25.20 -6.55
N PRO A 100 -8.04 26.50 -6.46
CA PRO A 100 -7.30 27.47 -5.63
C PRO A 100 -7.44 27.20 -4.14
N GLU A 101 -8.47 26.46 -3.72
CA GLU A 101 -8.71 26.07 -2.32
C GLU A 101 -8.02 24.75 -1.95
N MET A 102 -7.31 24.13 -2.89
CA MET A 102 -6.69 22.81 -2.72
C MET A 102 -5.19 22.83 -3.05
N PRO A 103 -4.41 21.90 -2.49
CA PRO A 103 -3.10 21.57 -3.04
C PRO A 103 -3.21 21.15 -4.51
N LYS A 104 -2.17 21.47 -5.28
CA LYS A 104 -2.10 21.12 -6.71
C LYS A 104 -2.46 19.64 -6.93
N SER A 105 -3.21 19.38 -8.00
CA SER A 105 -3.70 18.06 -8.41
C SER A 105 -4.89 17.50 -7.65
N TYR A 106 -5.38 18.17 -6.59
CA TYR A 106 -6.55 17.75 -5.81
C TYR A 106 -7.75 18.66 -6.08
N ILE A 107 -8.95 18.08 -6.00
CA ILE A 107 -10.23 18.78 -6.19
C ILE A 107 -11.04 18.71 -4.90
N LYS A 108 -11.68 19.81 -4.50
CA LYS A 108 -12.43 19.92 -3.23
C LYS A 108 -13.46 18.82 -3.00
N SER A 109 -14.12 18.36 -4.05
CA SER A 109 -15.17 17.33 -4.00
C SER A 109 -14.63 15.91 -3.79
N GLU A 110 -13.32 15.68 -3.90
CA GLU A 110 -12.72 14.39 -3.58
C GLU A 110 -12.89 14.08 -2.09
N PRO A 111 -13.35 12.88 -1.68
CA PRO A 111 -13.67 12.61 -0.27
C PRO A 111 -12.51 12.85 0.71
N GLY A 112 -11.26 12.65 0.27
CA GLY A 112 -10.06 12.94 1.07
C GLY A 112 -9.78 14.43 1.20
N ALA A 113 -9.85 15.15 0.08
CA ALA A 113 -9.62 16.59 0.02
C ALA A 113 -10.71 17.38 0.75
N MET A 114 -11.99 17.00 0.58
CA MET A 114 -13.12 17.59 1.29
C MET A 114 -12.92 17.52 2.81
N ARG A 115 -12.45 16.38 3.34
CA ARG A 115 -12.16 16.26 4.79
C ARG A 115 -11.04 17.18 5.23
N ALA A 116 -9.97 17.31 4.43
CA ALA A 116 -8.88 18.20 4.75
C ALA A 116 -9.33 19.67 4.75
N PHE A 117 -10.11 20.07 3.76
CA PHE A 117 -10.69 21.41 3.65
C PHE A 117 -11.59 21.77 4.84
N LEU A 118 -12.48 20.86 5.23
CA LEU A 118 -13.34 21.06 6.41
C LEU A 118 -12.53 21.18 7.72
N ASN A 119 -11.32 20.62 7.76
CA ASN A 119 -10.37 20.76 8.85
C ASN A 119 -9.39 21.94 8.65
N GLN A 120 -9.59 22.77 7.62
CA GLN A 120 -8.71 23.88 7.27
C GLN A 120 -7.24 23.45 7.08
N PHE A 121 -7.02 22.20 6.64
CA PHE A 121 -5.71 21.58 6.47
C PHE A 121 -4.86 21.51 7.74
N ASP A 122 -5.46 21.66 8.92
CA ASP A 122 -4.82 21.48 10.22
C ASP A 122 -4.41 20.00 10.42
N PRO A 123 -3.13 19.69 10.70
CA PRO A 123 -2.67 18.31 10.77
C PRO A 123 -3.29 17.55 11.95
N LEU A 124 -3.36 18.18 13.13
CA LEU A 124 -3.94 17.59 14.35
C LEU A 124 -5.41 17.22 14.12
N LYS A 125 -6.22 18.20 13.69
CA LYS A 125 -7.66 18.02 13.50
C LYS A 125 -7.97 16.97 12.43
N GLN A 126 -7.20 16.94 11.33
CA GLN A 126 -7.36 15.91 10.30
C GLN A 126 -7.15 14.50 10.85
N VAL A 127 -6.09 14.28 11.65
CA VAL A 127 -5.79 12.98 12.24
C VAL A 127 -6.81 12.61 13.31
N TYR A 128 -7.13 13.52 14.24
CA TYR A 128 -8.15 13.29 15.26
C TYR A 128 -9.51 12.93 14.64
N ASN A 129 -9.96 13.68 13.63
CA ASN A 129 -11.17 13.35 12.87
C ASN A 129 -11.14 11.97 12.26
N ARG A 130 -10.00 11.58 11.71
CA ARG A 130 -9.88 10.27 11.09
C ARG A 130 -9.90 9.16 12.14
N LEU A 131 -9.15 9.31 13.23
CA LEU A 131 -9.10 8.34 14.34
C LEU A 131 -10.48 8.17 14.98
N TYR A 132 -11.14 9.28 15.29
CA TYR A 132 -12.48 9.29 15.87
C TYR A 132 -13.49 8.57 14.96
N SER A 133 -13.56 8.96 13.69
CA SER A 133 -14.46 8.35 12.71
C SER A 133 -14.24 6.84 12.56
N LEU A 134 -12.99 6.40 12.63
CA LEU A 134 -12.62 4.99 12.52
C LEU A 134 -13.01 4.19 13.76
N GLN A 135 -12.79 4.73 14.96
CA GLN A 135 -13.23 4.08 16.20
C GLN A 135 -14.76 3.99 16.28
N GLN A 136 -15.48 5.05 15.93
CA GLN A 136 -16.95 5.06 15.85
C GLN A 136 -17.51 4.06 14.82
N THR A 137 -16.67 3.58 13.90
CA THR A 137 -17.04 2.54 12.92
C THR A 137 -16.42 1.18 13.23
N GLY A 138 -15.88 0.98 14.45
CA GLY A 138 -15.37 -0.31 14.94
C GLY A 138 -13.99 -0.68 14.39
N HIS A 139 -13.20 0.28 13.93
CA HIS A 139 -11.84 0.05 13.49
C HIS A 139 -10.82 0.18 14.62
N LYS A 140 -9.98 -0.86 14.78
CA LYS A 140 -8.76 -0.78 15.58
C LYS A 140 -7.81 0.20 14.93
N THR A 141 -7.31 1.16 15.70
CA THR A 141 -6.43 2.25 15.25
C THR A 141 -5.06 2.18 15.90
N ASP A 142 -4.60 0.99 16.31
CA ASP A 142 -3.32 0.78 16.99
C ASP A 142 -2.09 0.83 16.06
N LYS A 143 -2.33 0.62 14.75
CA LYS A 143 -1.31 0.63 13.69
C LYS A 143 -1.75 1.52 12.55
N ILE A 144 -1.04 2.62 12.37
CA ILE A 144 -1.37 3.67 11.41
C ILE A 144 -0.32 3.72 10.31
N GLU A 145 -0.79 3.63 9.07
CA GLU A 145 -0.03 4.06 7.90
C GLU A 145 -0.44 5.50 7.59
N MET A 146 0.44 6.45 7.89
CA MET A 146 0.21 7.87 7.63
C MET A 146 0.55 8.19 6.18
N ILE A 147 -0.36 8.84 5.46
CA ILE A 147 -0.18 9.19 4.05
C ILE A 147 -0.41 10.70 3.92
N VAL A 148 0.68 11.43 3.72
CA VAL A 148 0.67 12.87 3.51
C VAL A 148 0.56 13.13 2.01
N LEU A 149 -0.57 13.70 1.63
CA LEU A 149 -0.93 14.04 0.26
C LEU A 149 -0.83 15.56 0.05
N GLY A 150 -0.72 15.97 -1.21
CA GLY A 150 -0.74 17.38 -1.58
C GLY A 150 -0.03 17.66 -2.89
N GLY A 151 0.44 18.89 -3.06
CA GLY A 151 1.25 19.28 -4.21
C GLY A 151 2.65 18.64 -4.16
N THR A 152 3.68 19.46 -4.26
CA THR A 152 5.06 18.94 -4.19
C THR A 152 5.59 19.12 -2.77
N TRP A 153 5.71 18.03 -1.99
CA TRP A 153 6.14 18.07 -0.58
C TRP A 153 7.37 18.95 -0.37
N ASP A 154 8.40 18.78 -1.20
CA ASP A 154 9.68 19.47 -1.01
C ASP A 154 9.64 20.96 -1.34
N PHE A 155 8.57 21.44 -2.00
CA PHE A 155 8.40 22.85 -2.28
C PHE A 155 7.91 23.64 -1.05
N TYR A 156 7.35 22.96 -0.05
CA TYR A 156 6.95 23.61 1.20
C TYR A 156 8.18 24.02 2.05
N PRO A 157 8.12 25.15 2.78
CA PRO A 157 9.17 25.58 3.70
C PRO A 157 9.50 24.49 4.73
N ARG A 158 10.79 24.40 5.11
CA ARG A 158 11.28 23.38 6.05
C ARG A 158 10.51 23.38 7.36
N ASP A 159 10.32 24.54 7.98
CA ASP A 159 9.67 24.65 9.29
C ASP A 159 8.22 24.17 9.24
N TYR A 160 7.50 24.50 8.16
CA TYR A 160 6.16 23.98 7.93
C TYR A 160 6.16 22.45 7.81
N LYS A 161 7.11 21.85 7.08
CA LYS A 161 7.21 20.39 6.94
C LYS A 161 7.47 19.71 8.28
N VAL A 162 8.42 20.24 9.06
CA VAL A 162 8.79 19.71 10.38
C VAL A 162 7.60 19.80 11.34
N ASP A 163 6.97 20.97 11.44
CA ASP A 163 5.81 21.20 12.31
C ASP A 163 4.60 20.36 11.89
N PHE A 164 4.33 20.25 10.58
CA PHE A 164 3.25 19.41 10.05
C PHE A 164 3.42 17.96 10.49
N ILE A 165 4.62 17.37 10.30
CA ILE A 165 4.87 15.98 10.70
C ILE A 165 4.82 15.81 12.23
N LYS A 166 5.40 16.75 12.99
CA LYS A 166 5.34 16.75 14.45
C LYS A 166 3.89 16.67 14.93
N GLN A 167 3.02 17.49 14.36
CA GLN A 167 1.59 17.50 14.68
C GLN A 167 0.87 16.19 14.31
N LEU A 168 1.30 15.45 13.29
CA LEU A 168 0.74 14.12 13.01
C LEU A 168 1.11 13.10 14.10
N TYR A 169 2.34 13.17 14.61
CA TYR A 169 2.78 12.35 15.74
C TYR A 169 2.05 12.73 17.01
N ASP A 170 1.99 14.03 17.34
CA ASP A 170 1.25 14.55 18.47
C ASP A 170 -0.20 14.07 18.45
N ALA A 171 -0.87 14.18 17.30
CA ALA A 171 -2.25 13.73 17.16
C ALA A 171 -2.42 12.25 17.53
N CYS A 172 -1.47 11.39 17.15
CA CYS A 172 -1.53 9.99 17.50
C CYS A 172 -1.18 9.74 18.97
N ASN A 173 -0.26 10.53 19.53
CA ASN A 173 0.20 10.41 20.90
C ASN A 173 -0.86 10.84 21.93
N THR A 174 -1.64 11.87 21.61
CA THR A 174 -2.56 12.51 22.56
C THR A 174 -4.03 12.15 22.34
N PHE A 175 -4.38 11.44 21.25
CA PHE A 175 -5.79 11.13 20.93
C PHE A 175 -6.55 10.47 22.08
N GLY A 176 -5.90 9.59 22.85
CA GLY A 176 -6.52 8.92 24.01
C GLY A 176 -6.85 9.83 25.18
N ALA A 177 -6.28 11.04 25.23
CA ALA A 177 -6.52 12.03 26.29
C ALA A 177 -7.63 13.04 25.92
N LEU A 178 -8.18 12.98 24.71
CA LEU A 178 -9.19 13.94 24.25
C LEU A 178 -10.55 13.67 24.89
N ALA A 179 -11.16 14.70 25.45
CA ALA A 179 -12.58 14.74 25.77
C ALA A 179 -13.33 15.28 24.54
N ILE A 180 -13.99 14.38 23.82
CA ILE A 180 -14.69 14.70 22.58
C ILE A 180 -16.19 14.79 22.85
N LYS A 181 -16.76 15.98 22.64
CA LYS A 181 -18.20 16.18 22.65
C LYS A 181 -18.76 16.04 21.24
N ASN A 182 -19.64 15.06 21.07
CA ASN A 182 -20.34 14.85 19.81
C ASN A 182 -21.36 15.95 19.54
N LEU A 183 -21.22 16.63 18.41
CA LEU A 183 -22.27 17.49 17.85
C LEU A 183 -23.21 16.61 17.01
N THR A 184 -23.97 15.71 17.63
CA THR A 184 -25.04 14.98 16.92
C THR A 184 -26.20 15.93 16.63
N GLY A 185 -26.63 16.08 15.36
CA GLY A 185 -27.95 16.66 15.11
C GLY A 185 -28.27 17.27 13.73
N THR A 186 -27.30 17.54 12.85
CA THR A 186 -27.61 18.18 11.55
C THR A 186 -27.13 17.34 10.37
N ALA A 187 -27.90 17.37 9.28
CA ALA A 187 -27.62 16.64 8.04
C ALA A 187 -26.29 17.08 7.38
N GLU A 188 -25.75 18.23 7.78
CA GLU A 188 -24.60 18.86 7.15
C GLU A 188 -23.25 18.38 7.72
N TRP A 189 -23.17 17.94 8.99
CA TRP A 189 -21.88 17.82 9.69
C TRP A 189 -21.58 16.41 10.21
N LYS A 190 -21.05 15.57 9.32
CA LYS A 190 -20.58 14.21 9.65
C LYS A 190 -19.18 14.16 10.28
N TYR A 191 -18.51 15.30 10.43
CA TYR A 191 -17.10 15.44 10.82
C TYR A 191 -16.84 16.57 11.83
N ALA A 192 -17.90 17.13 12.43
CA ALA A 192 -17.75 18.16 13.46
C ALA A 192 -17.79 17.50 14.84
N PHE A 193 -16.71 17.62 15.59
CA PHE A 193 -16.68 17.37 17.02
C PHE A 193 -15.97 18.52 17.71
N GLU A 194 -16.31 18.73 18.97
CA GLU A 194 -15.66 19.71 19.83
C GLU A 194 -14.72 18.98 20.79
N ILE A 195 -13.46 19.44 20.87
CA ILE A 195 -12.51 18.97 21.89
C ILE A 195 -12.66 19.89 23.09
N THR A 196 -13.33 19.42 24.15
CA THR A 196 -13.69 20.27 25.29
C THR A 196 -12.53 20.52 26.24
N ASN A 197 -11.44 19.76 26.11
CA ASN A 197 -10.25 19.87 26.94
C ASN A 197 -9.00 20.24 26.13
N GLN A 198 -9.15 20.90 24.97
CA GLN A 198 -8.03 21.20 24.07
C GLN A 198 -6.88 21.93 24.79
N ASP A 199 -7.21 22.89 25.66
CA ASP A 199 -6.22 23.67 26.41
C ASP A 199 -5.46 22.86 27.47
N GLN A 200 -5.92 21.64 27.77
CA GLN A 200 -5.29 20.73 28.74
C GLN A 200 -4.39 19.70 28.04
N ILE A 201 -4.41 19.63 26.70
CA ILE A 201 -3.61 18.67 25.93
C ILE A 201 -2.22 19.24 25.71
N GLN A 202 -1.25 18.71 26.45
CA GLN A 202 0.16 19.04 26.23
C GLN A 202 0.67 18.33 24.96
N LEU A 203 1.11 19.13 23.99
CA LEU A 203 1.80 18.63 22.79
C LEU A 203 3.31 18.56 23.05
N SER A 204 4.02 17.76 22.24
CA SER A 204 5.49 17.72 22.29
C SER A 204 6.11 19.09 22.00
N SER A 205 7.32 19.31 22.51
CA SER A 205 8.12 20.51 22.25
C SER A 205 8.87 20.45 20.91
N SER A 206 9.20 19.25 20.43
CA SER A 206 9.94 19.02 19.19
C SER A 206 9.44 17.79 18.43
N LEU A 207 9.84 17.67 17.16
CA LEU A 207 9.56 16.48 16.35
C LEU A 207 10.21 15.22 16.92
N GLU A 208 11.43 15.35 17.45
CA GLU A 208 12.19 14.26 18.05
C GLU A 208 11.46 13.69 19.27
N GLU A 209 10.92 14.56 20.14
CA GLU A 209 10.11 14.17 21.29
C GLU A 209 8.81 13.48 20.83
N ALA A 210 8.12 14.05 19.84
CA ALA A 210 6.90 13.47 19.28
C ALA A 210 7.14 12.04 18.74
N ILE A 211 8.25 11.83 18.05
CA ILE A 211 8.70 10.52 17.54
C ILE A 211 8.99 9.56 18.69
N GLN A 212 9.73 10.00 19.72
CA GLN A 212 10.08 9.15 20.86
C GLN A 212 8.83 8.65 21.60
N ILE A 213 7.85 9.53 21.83
CA ILE A 213 6.57 9.16 22.47
C ILE A 213 5.81 8.15 21.58
N ASN A 214 5.83 8.33 20.26
CA ASN A 214 5.04 7.49 19.35
C ASN A 214 5.52 6.04 19.24
N GLU A 215 6.77 5.74 19.60
CA GLU A 215 7.30 4.37 19.58
C GLU A 215 6.47 3.42 20.45
N THR A 216 5.89 3.93 21.54
CA THR A 216 5.08 3.17 22.51
C THR A 216 3.65 3.68 22.66
N ALA A 217 3.21 4.66 21.85
CA ALA A 217 1.86 5.20 21.91
C ALA A 217 0.78 4.14 21.61
N GLN A 218 -0.46 4.41 21.99
CA GLN A 218 -1.60 3.55 21.64
C GLN A 218 -1.83 3.53 20.12
N HIS A 219 -1.70 4.69 19.47
CA HIS A 219 -1.86 4.89 18.04
C HIS A 219 -0.49 5.06 17.40
N ARG A 220 0.06 3.98 16.85
CA ARG A 220 1.46 3.98 16.39
C ARG A 220 1.55 4.25 14.90
N ILE A 221 2.37 5.22 14.50
CA ILE A 221 2.68 5.46 13.09
C ILE A 221 3.73 4.44 12.67
N ILE A 222 3.26 3.36 12.06
CA ILE A 222 4.09 2.21 11.64
C ILE A 222 4.67 2.38 10.23
N GLY A 223 4.20 3.39 9.49
CA GLY A 223 4.68 3.77 8.18
C GLY A 223 4.22 5.19 7.86
N LEU A 224 5.06 5.95 7.17
CA LEU A 224 4.79 7.33 6.80
C LEU A 224 5.17 7.54 5.34
N THR A 225 4.20 7.98 4.57
CA THR A 225 4.28 8.16 3.12
C THR A 225 4.14 9.62 2.74
N ILE A 226 5.00 10.11 1.85
CA ILE A 226 4.89 11.44 1.23
C ILE A 226 4.92 11.33 -0.30
N GLU A 227 4.35 12.32 -0.99
CA GLU A 227 4.39 12.46 -2.45
C GLU A 227 5.43 13.53 -2.85
N THR A 228 6.27 13.23 -3.85
CA THR A 228 7.24 14.20 -4.37
C THR A 228 7.51 14.04 -5.87
N ARG A 229 8.31 14.97 -6.42
CA ARG A 229 8.82 14.93 -7.78
C ARG A 229 10.30 14.50 -7.80
N PRO A 230 10.78 13.90 -8.91
CA PRO A 230 12.14 13.39 -9.04
C PRO A 230 13.23 14.41 -8.71
N GLU A 231 13.08 15.67 -9.15
CA GLU A 231 14.10 16.70 -9.00
C GLU A 231 14.41 17.08 -7.54
N PHE A 232 13.52 16.74 -6.61
CA PHE A 232 13.71 16.99 -5.18
C PHE A 232 14.28 15.80 -4.42
N VAL A 233 14.73 14.74 -5.09
CA VAL A 233 15.37 13.61 -4.43
C VAL A 233 16.89 13.81 -4.37
N THR A 234 17.31 14.60 -3.39
CA THR A 234 18.72 14.84 -3.05
C THR A 234 19.11 14.08 -1.78
N ASP A 235 20.41 13.91 -1.51
CA ASP A 235 20.90 13.33 -0.26
C ASP A 235 20.36 14.08 0.97
N GLN A 236 20.29 15.41 0.88
CA GLN A 236 19.77 16.24 1.97
C GLN A 236 18.28 15.96 2.23
N ASN A 237 17.46 15.95 1.18
CA ASN A 237 16.03 15.68 1.34
C ASN A 237 15.78 14.24 1.80
N CYS A 238 16.58 13.26 1.35
CA CYS A 238 16.51 11.89 1.86
C CYS A 238 16.80 11.82 3.37
N ARG A 239 17.85 12.50 3.86
CA ARG A 239 18.16 12.60 5.29
C ARG A 239 17.04 13.28 6.08
N ASP A 240 16.53 14.40 5.59
CA ASP A 240 15.44 15.14 6.26
C ASP A 240 14.16 14.30 6.35
N ARG A 241 13.78 13.61 5.26
CA ARG A 241 12.63 12.69 5.24
C ARG A 241 12.80 11.55 6.25
N ARG A 242 14.01 10.99 6.34
CA ARG A 242 14.31 9.95 7.32
C ARG A 242 14.25 10.46 8.77
N ALA A 243 14.74 11.67 9.03
CA ALA A 243 14.61 12.32 10.34
C ALA A 243 13.13 12.51 10.74
N MET A 244 12.26 12.79 9.77
CA MET A 244 10.81 12.86 9.95
C MET A 244 10.11 11.49 10.08
N GLY A 245 10.83 10.37 9.97
CA GLY A 245 10.26 9.03 10.05
C GLY A 245 9.60 8.52 8.76
N VAL A 246 9.76 9.22 7.62
CA VAL A 246 9.21 8.81 6.30
C VAL A 246 9.80 7.47 5.88
N THR A 247 8.98 6.45 5.66
CA THR A 247 9.43 5.12 5.20
C THR A 247 9.16 4.85 3.73
N ARG A 248 8.23 5.61 3.14
CA ARG A 248 7.81 5.42 1.75
C ARG A 248 7.69 6.74 1.00
N ILE A 249 8.15 6.74 -0.25
CA ILE A 249 7.99 7.85 -1.18
C ILE A 249 7.06 7.44 -2.30
N GLU A 250 6.20 8.35 -2.73
CA GLU A 250 5.47 8.18 -3.97
C GLU A 250 5.88 9.25 -4.98
N MET A 251 6.05 8.83 -6.23
CA MET A 251 6.63 9.65 -7.28
C MET A 251 5.80 9.59 -8.55
N GLY A 252 5.45 10.77 -9.07
CA GLY A 252 4.73 10.88 -10.34
C GLY A 252 5.67 10.78 -11.54
N VAL A 253 5.89 9.57 -12.06
CA VAL A 253 6.64 9.26 -13.30
C VAL A 253 5.78 9.52 -14.52
N GLN A 254 4.54 9.04 -14.48
CA GLN A 254 3.49 9.16 -15.48
C GLN A 254 3.74 8.38 -16.77
N SER A 255 4.87 8.59 -17.44
CA SER A 255 5.29 7.88 -18.66
C SER A 255 6.82 7.72 -18.70
N THR A 256 7.32 6.75 -19.45
CA THR A 256 8.76 6.61 -19.78
C THR A 256 9.11 7.25 -21.14
N ASP A 257 8.14 7.77 -21.88
CA ASP A 257 8.34 8.45 -23.16
C ASP A 257 8.50 9.97 -22.94
N ASP A 258 9.73 10.46 -23.11
CA ASP A 258 10.06 11.88 -22.89
C ASP A 258 9.28 12.83 -23.80
N ALA A 259 8.92 12.41 -25.03
CA ALA A 259 8.09 13.23 -25.91
C ALA A 259 6.66 13.36 -25.37
N VAL A 260 6.11 12.31 -24.75
CA VAL A 260 4.83 12.39 -24.04
C VAL A 260 4.98 13.29 -22.82
N LEU A 261 6.05 13.18 -22.04
CA LEU A 261 6.29 14.03 -20.86
C LEU A 261 6.39 15.52 -21.22
N ASP A 262 7.04 15.85 -22.34
CA ASP A 262 7.19 17.22 -22.84
C ASP A 262 5.86 17.81 -23.32
N LEU A 263 5.10 17.06 -24.12
CA LEU A 263 3.75 17.47 -24.57
C LEU A 263 2.82 17.75 -23.38
N ASN A 264 2.99 17.01 -22.28
CA ASN A 264 2.21 17.18 -21.06
C ASN A 264 2.81 18.19 -20.06
N LYS A 265 3.92 18.85 -20.42
CA LYS A 265 4.64 19.83 -19.59
C LYS A 265 4.96 19.28 -18.20
N ARG A 266 5.41 18.03 -18.12
CA ARG A 266 5.69 17.34 -16.86
C ARG A 266 6.82 18.00 -16.07
N GLY A 267 7.77 18.60 -16.77
CA GLY A 267 8.92 19.33 -16.20
C GLY A 267 10.05 18.44 -15.67
N HIS A 268 10.14 17.20 -16.14
CA HIS A 268 11.26 16.28 -15.99
C HIS A 268 11.18 15.19 -17.07
N HIS A 269 12.29 14.49 -17.28
CA HIS A 269 12.40 13.33 -18.18
C HIS A 269 12.68 12.06 -17.39
N LEU A 270 12.76 10.94 -18.10
CA LEU A 270 13.07 9.63 -17.52
C LEU A 270 14.41 9.63 -16.76
N ALA A 271 15.41 10.35 -17.25
CA ALA A 271 16.74 10.40 -16.62
C ALA A 271 16.70 10.98 -15.19
N GLU A 272 15.87 11.99 -14.92
CA GLU A 272 15.69 12.51 -13.56
C GLU A 272 14.97 11.50 -12.66
N VAL A 273 14.00 10.78 -13.21
CA VAL A 273 13.30 9.70 -12.50
C VAL A 273 14.27 8.59 -12.10
N GLU A 274 15.12 8.13 -13.01
CA GLU A 274 16.13 7.10 -12.75
C GLU A 274 17.07 7.50 -11.61
N LYS A 275 17.63 8.72 -11.67
CA LYS A 275 18.50 9.27 -10.62
C LYS A 275 17.79 9.32 -9.28
N ALA A 276 16.53 9.77 -9.27
CA ALA A 276 15.74 9.88 -8.06
C ALA A 276 15.43 8.51 -7.45
N LEU A 277 14.95 7.54 -8.22
CA LEU A 277 14.61 6.21 -7.71
C LEU A 277 15.84 5.42 -7.26
N HIS A 278 16.96 5.57 -7.96
CA HIS A 278 18.24 5.03 -7.53
C HIS A 278 18.65 5.59 -6.16
N LYS A 279 18.60 6.91 -5.98
CA LYS A 279 18.88 7.58 -4.71
C LYS A 279 17.94 7.12 -3.58
N LEU A 280 16.64 7.00 -3.85
CA LEU A 280 15.68 6.48 -2.87
C LEU A 280 16.05 5.06 -2.42
N ARG A 281 16.47 4.22 -3.36
CA ARG A 281 16.88 2.84 -3.08
C ARG A 281 18.18 2.79 -2.24
N GLN A 282 19.16 3.65 -2.49
CA GLN A 282 20.38 3.78 -1.65
C GLN A 282 20.04 4.09 -0.18
N TYR A 283 19.00 4.89 0.07
CA TYR A 283 18.49 5.22 1.41
C TYR A 283 17.49 4.20 1.99
N ALA A 284 17.34 3.05 1.32
CA ALA A 284 16.40 1.97 1.64
C ALA A 284 14.91 2.33 1.53
N PHE A 285 14.53 3.50 1.00
CA PHE A 285 13.11 3.84 0.88
C PHE A 285 12.36 2.81 0.06
N LYS A 286 11.18 2.44 0.54
CA LYS A 286 10.15 1.85 -0.31
C LYS A 286 9.61 2.95 -1.21
N PHE A 287 9.30 2.64 -2.47
CA PHE A 287 8.69 3.63 -3.33
C PHE A 287 7.56 3.11 -4.23
N SER A 288 6.59 4.00 -4.44
CA SER A 288 5.54 3.81 -5.43
C SER A 288 5.73 4.78 -6.57
N ILE A 289 5.58 4.30 -7.81
CA ILE A 289 5.48 5.18 -8.97
C ILE A 289 4.01 5.34 -9.39
N HIS A 290 3.66 6.54 -9.85
CA HIS A 290 2.39 6.80 -10.51
C HIS A 290 2.61 6.69 -12.02
N ILE A 291 1.76 5.94 -12.70
CA ILE A 291 1.75 5.78 -14.16
C ILE A 291 0.38 6.25 -14.66
N MET A 292 0.36 7.05 -15.72
CA MET A 292 -0.86 7.62 -16.28
C MET A 292 -1.01 7.26 -17.76
N PRO A 293 -1.80 6.23 -18.08
CA PRO A 293 -2.18 5.95 -19.45
C PRO A 293 -3.06 7.04 -20.06
N GLY A 294 -3.02 7.21 -21.37
CA GLY A 294 -3.86 8.15 -22.11
C GLY A 294 -3.43 9.61 -21.97
N LEU A 295 -2.15 9.89 -21.69
CA LEU A 295 -1.64 11.27 -21.70
C LEU A 295 -1.68 11.88 -23.12
N TYR A 296 -1.64 13.21 -23.22
CA TYR A 296 -1.63 13.89 -24.52
C TYR A 296 -0.41 13.47 -25.35
N GLY A 297 -0.62 12.99 -26.58
CA GLY A 297 0.44 12.45 -27.44
C GLY A 297 0.85 11.00 -27.13
N SER A 298 0.21 10.34 -26.16
CA SER A 298 0.35 8.90 -25.92
C SER A 298 -0.59 8.08 -26.80
N THR A 299 -0.30 6.78 -26.91
CA THR A 299 -1.15 5.77 -27.53
C THR A 299 -1.19 4.55 -26.62
N MET A 300 -2.15 3.64 -26.81
CA MET A 300 -2.21 2.40 -26.02
C MET A 300 -0.89 1.61 -26.08
N GLU A 301 -0.23 1.55 -27.24
CA GLU A 301 1.06 0.86 -27.36
C GLU A 301 2.15 1.56 -26.53
N LYS A 302 2.22 2.89 -26.54
CA LYS A 302 3.16 3.66 -25.69
C LYS A 302 2.88 3.47 -24.20
N ASP A 303 1.60 3.39 -23.82
CA ASP A 303 1.20 3.16 -22.44
C ASP A 303 1.60 1.74 -21.98
N ILE A 304 1.39 0.72 -22.81
CA ILE A 304 1.84 -0.65 -22.53
C ILE A 304 3.37 -0.71 -22.48
N GLN A 305 4.04 -0.02 -23.41
CA GLN A 305 5.51 0.06 -23.42
C GLN A 305 6.04 0.71 -22.14
N THR A 306 5.38 1.75 -21.61
CA THR A 306 5.71 2.35 -20.31
C THR A 306 5.72 1.28 -19.20
N PHE A 307 4.72 0.39 -19.15
CA PHE A 307 4.72 -0.70 -18.17
C PHE A 307 5.86 -1.70 -18.39
N ARG A 308 6.23 -1.99 -19.63
CA ARG A 308 7.37 -2.88 -19.95
C ARG A 308 8.71 -2.24 -19.54
N ASP A 309 8.91 -0.97 -19.86
CA ASP A 309 10.11 -0.19 -19.54
C ASP A 309 10.37 -0.17 -18.04
N VAL A 310 9.32 -0.01 -17.24
CA VAL A 310 9.37 0.01 -15.76
C VAL A 310 10.06 -1.22 -15.16
N TYR A 311 9.94 -2.40 -15.78
CA TYR A 311 10.52 -3.63 -15.24
C TYR A 311 11.76 -4.12 -15.99
N THR A 312 11.98 -3.66 -17.23
CA THR A 312 13.20 -3.94 -17.98
C THR A 312 14.34 -2.99 -17.58
N ASN A 313 14.02 -1.77 -17.15
CA ASN A 313 14.99 -0.80 -16.64
C ASN A 313 15.31 -1.06 -15.15
N SER A 314 16.58 -1.34 -14.84
CA SER A 314 17.07 -1.63 -13.49
C SER A 314 16.96 -0.45 -12.51
N TYR A 315 16.87 0.79 -13.00
CA TYR A 315 16.70 1.99 -12.16
C TYR A 315 15.30 2.14 -11.61
N LEU A 316 14.29 1.64 -12.33
CA LEU A 316 12.89 1.79 -11.98
C LEU A 316 12.45 0.69 -11.00
N LYS A 317 12.07 -0.50 -11.50
CA LYS A 317 11.65 -1.69 -10.72
C LYS A 317 10.97 -1.36 -9.38
N PRO A 318 9.79 -0.72 -9.40
CA PRO A 318 9.17 -0.17 -8.21
C PRO A 318 8.61 -1.25 -7.28
N ASP A 319 8.51 -0.93 -5.98
CA ASP A 319 7.81 -1.80 -5.04
C ASP A 319 6.29 -1.72 -5.21
N GLU A 320 5.79 -0.54 -5.61
CA GLU A 320 4.37 -0.21 -5.72
C GLU A 320 4.05 0.56 -7.00
N ILE A 321 2.91 0.25 -7.62
CA ILE A 321 2.34 1.05 -8.73
C ILE A 321 0.98 1.63 -8.34
N LYS A 322 0.79 2.90 -8.68
CA LYS A 322 -0.52 3.56 -8.79
C LYS A 322 -0.80 3.82 -10.26
N LEU A 323 -1.83 3.17 -10.81
CA LEU A 323 -2.25 3.34 -12.19
C LEU A 323 -3.43 4.32 -12.21
N TYR A 324 -3.28 5.43 -12.92
CA TYR A 324 -4.29 6.49 -13.03
C TYR A 324 -4.56 6.83 -14.49
N PRO A 325 -5.58 6.23 -15.14
CA PRO A 325 -5.95 6.64 -16.48
C PRO A 325 -6.26 8.14 -16.52
N THR A 326 -5.77 8.81 -17.55
CA THR A 326 -5.92 10.26 -17.68
C THR A 326 -7.40 10.63 -17.81
N SER A 327 -7.85 11.58 -17.00
CA SER A 327 -9.21 12.11 -17.04
C SER A 327 -9.17 13.57 -17.43
N VAL A 328 -10.14 14.01 -18.24
CA VAL A 328 -10.27 15.42 -18.63
C VAL A 328 -11.06 16.15 -17.56
N ILE A 329 -10.40 17.05 -16.84
CA ILE A 329 -10.99 17.86 -15.77
C ILE A 329 -11.16 19.30 -16.27
N PRO A 330 -12.30 19.97 -16.01
CA PRO A 330 -12.48 21.37 -16.35
C PRO A 330 -11.34 22.27 -15.84
N GLN A 331 -11.14 23.42 -16.50
CA GLN A 331 -10.14 24.42 -16.09
C GLN A 331 -8.70 23.89 -16.09
N THR A 332 -8.42 22.92 -16.96
CA THR A 332 -7.07 22.43 -17.24
C THR A 332 -6.73 22.68 -18.70
N GLU A 333 -5.45 22.82 -19.02
CA GLU A 333 -5.01 22.97 -20.42
C GLU A 333 -5.36 21.72 -21.26
N LEU A 334 -5.39 20.53 -20.65
CA LEU A 334 -5.89 19.31 -21.30
C LEU A 334 -7.37 19.42 -21.71
N TYR A 335 -8.21 20.09 -20.89
CA TYR A 335 -9.60 20.35 -21.24
C TYR A 335 -9.74 21.30 -22.45
N GLU A 336 -8.88 22.31 -22.55
CA GLU A 336 -8.85 23.20 -23.72
C GLU A 336 -8.46 22.43 -24.99
N LEU A 337 -7.46 21.56 -24.91
CA LEU A 337 -7.07 20.68 -26.02
C LEU A 337 -8.20 19.73 -26.43
N TYR A 338 -8.93 19.18 -25.45
CA TYR A 338 -10.12 18.37 -25.70
C TYR A 338 -11.22 19.16 -26.42
N GLN A 339 -11.56 20.36 -25.94
CA GLN A 339 -12.58 21.21 -26.58
C GLN A 339 -12.21 21.63 -28.00
N GLN A 340 -10.92 21.76 -28.30
CA GLN A 340 -10.41 22.05 -29.63
C GLN A 340 -10.37 20.82 -30.56
N GLY A 341 -10.74 19.62 -30.07
CA GLY A 341 -10.64 18.36 -30.82
C GLY A 341 -9.21 17.88 -31.05
N LYS A 342 -8.23 18.43 -30.32
CA LYS A 342 -6.80 18.07 -30.43
C LYS A 342 -6.40 16.90 -29.53
N TYR A 343 -7.21 16.57 -28.53
CA TYR A 343 -6.99 15.46 -27.63
C TYR A 343 -8.24 14.60 -27.53
N GLU A 344 -8.06 13.30 -27.70
CA GLU A 344 -9.09 12.29 -27.49
C GLU A 344 -8.75 11.51 -26.22
N PRO A 345 -9.68 11.42 -25.25
CA PRO A 345 -9.42 10.72 -24.01
C PRO A 345 -9.44 9.21 -24.20
N ILE A 346 -8.61 8.51 -23.43
CA ILE A 346 -8.59 7.05 -23.41
C ILE A 346 -9.95 6.46 -23.01
N THR A 347 -10.39 5.44 -23.74
CA THR A 347 -11.67 4.75 -23.55
C THR A 347 -11.62 3.74 -22.40
N THR A 348 -12.79 3.30 -21.92
CA THR A 348 -12.86 2.28 -20.85
C THR A 348 -12.36 0.92 -21.34
N GLU A 349 -12.56 0.64 -22.62
CA GLU A 349 -12.11 -0.56 -23.32
C GLU A 349 -10.57 -0.61 -23.38
N GLU A 350 -9.92 0.47 -23.82
CA GLU A 350 -8.46 0.58 -23.84
C GLU A 350 -7.86 0.51 -22.43
N ILE A 351 -8.47 1.17 -21.43
CA ILE A 351 -8.05 1.04 -20.03
C ILE A 351 -8.12 -0.43 -19.59
N SER A 352 -9.18 -1.13 -19.95
CA SER A 352 -9.38 -2.53 -19.59
C SER A 352 -8.30 -3.42 -20.22
N GLU A 353 -7.95 -3.16 -21.47
CA GLU A 353 -6.90 -3.88 -22.21
C GLU A 353 -5.52 -3.64 -21.60
N ILE A 354 -5.16 -2.39 -21.29
CA ILE A 354 -3.90 -2.05 -20.62
C ILE A 354 -3.80 -2.76 -19.27
N ILE A 355 -4.87 -2.74 -18.46
CA ILE A 355 -4.90 -3.41 -17.16
C ILE A 355 -4.74 -4.93 -17.33
N GLU A 356 -5.47 -5.54 -18.27
CA GLU A 356 -5.39 -6.98 -18.52
C GLU A 356 -3.98 -7.39 -18.96
N THR A 357 -3.40 -6.68 -19.94
CA THR A 357 -2.03 -6.92 -20.43
C THR A 357 -1.01 -6.73 -19.31
N THR A 358 -1.13 -5.66 -18.53
CA THR A 358 -0.24 -5.40 -17.39
C THR A 358 -0.29 -6.55 -16.38
N PHE A 359 -1.48 -7.08 -16.07
CA PHE A 359 -1.65 -8.16 -15.10
C PHE A 359 -1.12 -9.49 -15.62
N ARG A 360 -1.44 -9.79 -16.88
CA ARG A 360 -1.19 -11.08 -17.51
C ARG A 360 0.25 -11.26 -17.97
N GLU A 361 0.86 -10.19 -18.43
CA GLU A 361 2.12 -10.29 -19.19
C GLU A 361 3.28 -9.55 -18.53
N ILE A 362 3.01 -8.46 -17.78
CA ILE A 362 4.08 -7.52 -17.40
C ILE A 362 4.43 -7.58 -15.91
N ILE A 363 3.45 -7.43 -15.01
CA ILE A 363 3.75 -7.18 -13.60
C ILE A 363 4.45 -8.39 -12.94
N PRO A 364 5.59 -8.19 -12.27
CA PRO A 364 6.28 -9.26 -11.57
C PRO A 364 5.74 -9.44 -10.14
N PRO A 365 5.92 -10.63 -9.54
CA PRO A 365 5.28 -10.99 -8.28
C PRO A 365 5.72 -10.19 -7.05
N TYR A 366 6.87 -9.51 -7.12
CA TYR A 366 7.39 -8.67 -6.05
C TYR A 366 6.72 -7.29 -6.00
N THR A 367 5.93 -6.90 -7.00
CA THR A 367 5.30 -5.58 -7.06
C THR A 367 3.95 -5.59 -6.35
N ARG A 368 3.50 -4.44 -5.86
CA ARG A 368 2.16 -4.22 -5.31
C ARG A 368 1.38 -3.23 -6.16
N ILE A 369 0.19 -3.60 -6.61
CA ILE A 369 -0.75 -2.62 -7.20
C ILE A 369 -1.47 -1.91 -6.06
N LYS A 370 -1.00 -0.72 -5.74
CA LYS A 370 -1.55 0.09 -4.65
C LYS A 370 -2.90 0.66 -5.00
N ARG A 371 -3.09 1.04 -6.27
CA ARG A 371 -4.35 1.58 -6.76
C ARG A 371 -4.49 1.38 -8.26
N LEU A 372 -5.68 0.95 -8.66
CA LEU A 372 -6.16 1.02 -10.03
C LEU A 372 -7.23 2.09 -10.02
N ILE A 373 -6.95 3.20 -10.69
CA ILE A 373 -7.87 4.31 -10.93
C ILE A 373 -8.04 5.22 -9.71
N ARG A 374 -8.12 6.52 -9.98
CA ARG A 374 -8.32 7.55 -8.97
C ARG A 374 -9.83 7.78 -8.75
N ASP A 375 -10.22 7.98 -7.51
CA ASP A 375 -11.62 8.24 -7.12
C ASP A 375 -11.91 9.73 -7.32
N ILE A 376 -11.85 10.19 -8.57
CA ILE A 376 -12.34 11.53 -8.93
C ILE A 376 -13.87 11.40 -9.07
N PRO A 377 -14.67 12.27 -8.44
CA PRO A 377 -16.11 12.26 -8.63
C PRO A 377 -16.47 12.41 -10.12
N ALA A 378 -17.39 11.61 -10.63
CA ALA A 378 -17.77 11.64 -12.05
C ALA A 378 -18.29 13.01 -12.50
N THR A 379 -18.82 13.82 -11.58
CA THR A 379 -19.26 15.21 -11.82
C THR A 379 -18.12 16.16 -12.16
N GLU A 380 -16.87 15.80 -11.81
CA GLU A 380 -15.67 16.59 -12.10
C GLU A 380 -15.00 16.15 -13.41
N ILE A 381 -15.45 15.05 -14.02
CA ILE A 381 -14.86 14.47 -15.23
C ILE A 381 -15.67 14.93 -16.44
N SER A 382 -15.05 15.75 -17.29
CA SER A 382 -15.67 16.18 -18.55
C SER A 382 -15.60 15.10 -19.63
N ALA A 383 -14.51 14.34 -19.68
CA ALA A 383 -14.30 13.26 -20.64
C ALA A 383 -13.28 12.23 -20.13
N GLY A 384 -13.36 11.00 -20.65
CA GLY A 384 -12.65 9.82 -20.15
C GLY A 384 -13.58 8.86 -19.40
N SER A 385 -13.02 7.90 -18.66
CA SER A 385 -13.83 6.90 -17.96
C SER A 385 -14.52 7.47 -16.72
N ASN A 386 -15.86 7.46 -16.74
CA ASN A 386 -16.70 7.84 -15.59
C ASN A 386 -17.02 6.65 -14.66
N VAL A 387 -16.38 5.50 -14.90
CA VAL A 387 -16.68 4.25 -14.19
C VAL A 387 -16.00 4.23 -12.82
N THR A 388 -16.72 4.71 -11.81
CA THR A 388 -16.24 4.86 -10.43
C THR A 388 -15.81 3.55 -9.73
N ASN A 389 -16.26 2.39 -10.23
CA ASN A 389 -15.92 1.06 -9.70
C ASN A 389 -15.15 0.18 -10.70
N LEU A 390 -14.48 0.75 -11.70
CA LEU A 390 -13.83 0.00 -12.78
C LEU A 390 -12.78 -1.00 -12.27
N SER A 391 -12.06 -0.69 -11.20
CA SER A 391 -11.15 -1.66 -10.55
C SER A 391 -11.88 -2.95 -10.13
N GLN A 392 -13.08 -2.84 -9.56
CA GLN A 392 -13.86 -4.02 -9.15
C GLN A 392 -14.37 -4.78 -10.37
N LEU A 393 -14.94 -4.06 -11.34
CA LEU A 393 -15.46 -4.65 -12.58
C LEU A 393 -14.37 -5.43 -13.33
N MET A 394 -13.16 -4.88 -13.39
CA MET A 394 -12.02 -5.54 -14.00
C MET A 394 -11.65 -6.84 -13.28
N HIS A 395 -11.60 -6.83 -11.95
CA HIS A 395 -11.32 -8.05 -11.20
C HIS A 395 -12.39 -9.13 -11.44
N GLU A 396 -13.67 -8.75 -11.41
CA GLU A 396 -14.77 -9.69 -11.65
C GLU A 396 -14.76 -10.25 -13.08
N LYS A 397 -14.49 -9.39 -14.08
CA LYS A 397 -14.38 -9.78 -15.50
C LYS A 397 -13.23 -10.77 -15.70
N LEU A 398 -12.04 -10.45 -15.22
CA LEU A 398 -10.85 -11.31 -15.36
C LEU A 398 -11.02 -12.62 -14.61
N LEU A 399 -11.59 -12.60 -13.40
CA LEU A 399 -11.84 -13.80 -12.62
C LEU A 399 -12.79 -14.76 -13.35
N LYS A 400 -13.90 -14.25 -13.89
CA LYS A 400 -14.86 -15.04 -14.68
C LYS A 400 -14.21 -15.61 -15.94
N LYS A 401 -13.37 -14.82 -16.61
CA LYS A 401 -12.60 -15.27 -17.80
C LYS A 401 -11.68 -16.43 -17.43
N TYR A 402 -10.90 -16.30 -16.37
CA TYR A 402 -9.91 -17.31 -15.98
C TYR A 402 -10.54 -18.57 -15.37
N GLN A 403 -11.68 -18.45 -14.70
CA GLN A 403 -12.40 -19.58 -14.13
C GLN A 403 -12.89 -20.53 -15.23
N LYS A 404 -13.31 -19.98 -16.37
CA LYS A 404 -13.80 -20.74 -17.54
C LYS A 404 -12.68 -21.21 -18.47
N ALA A 405 -11.47 -20.69 -18.30
CA ALA A 405 -10.34 -21.05 -19.14
C ALA A 405 -9.84 -22.46 -18.83
N ASP A 406 -9.29 -23.11 -19.86
CA ASP A 406 -8.67 -24.42 -19.75
C ASP A 406 -7.39 -24.38 -18.88
N PRO A 407 -6.95 -25.53 -18.34
CA PRO A 407 -5.76 -25.61 -17.50
C PRO A 407 -4.48 -25.06 -18.15
N ASP A 408 -4.29 -25.24 -19.46
CA ASP A 408 -3.06 -24.82 -20.15
C ASP A 408 -2.97 -23.29 -20.21
N PHE A 409 -4.09 -22.62 -20.52
CA PHE A 409 -4.18 -21.15 -20.51
C PHE A 409 -3.89 -20.56 -19.13
N ARG A 410 -4.31 -21.22 -18.05
CA ARG A 410 -4.05 -20.79 -16.67
C ARG A 410 -2.61 -21.07 -16.28
N SER A 411 -2.07 -22.22 -16.67
CA SER A 411 -0.72 -22.65 -16.35
C SER A 411 0.32 -21.63 -16.84
N ILE A 412 0.18 -21.10 -18.05
CA ILE A 412 1.05 -20.04 -18.59
C ILE A 412 1.13 -18.83 -17.64
N PHE A 413 -0.01 -18.41 -17.08
CA PHE A 413 -0.07 -17.29 -16.14
C PHE A 413 0.59 -17.63 -14.79
N TYR A 414 0.39 -18.85 -14.27
CA TYR A 414 0.99 -19.25 -12.99
C TYR A 414 2.48 -19.60 -13.10
N HIS A 415 2.97 -20.02 -14.26
CA HIS A 415 4.40 -20.19 -14.50
C HIS A 415 5.17 -18.87 -14.32
N ARG A 416 4.59 -17.73 -14.73
CA ARG A 416 5.18 -16.40 -14.48
C ARG A 416 5.34 -16.07 -13.00
N LEU A 417 4.61 -16.74 -12.10
CA LEU A 417 4.80 -16.54 -10.65
C LEU A 417 6.14 -17.08 -10.14
N TYR A 418 6.70 -18.06 -10.86
CA TYR A 418 7.91 -18.80 -10.52
C TYR A 418 8.88 -18.87 -11.71
N GLU A 419 9.11 -17.74 -12.39
CA GLU A 419 10.10 -17.66 -13.48
C GLU A 419 11.46 -18.20 -12.99
N ASN A 420 12.10 -19.03 -13.83
CA ASN A 420 13.36 -19.71 -13.55
C ASN A 420 13.39 -20.48 -12.21
N LEU A 421 12.31 -21.19 -11.85
CA LEU A 421 12.23 -21.88 -10.56
C LEU A 421 13.34 -22.93 -10.35
N GLN A 422 14.00 -22.85 -9.19
CA GLN A 422 14.77 -23.94 -8.58
C GLN A 422 14.13 -24.34 -7.25
N VAL A 423 13.91 -25.64 -7.03
CA VAL A 423 13.26 -26.18 -5.84
C VAL A 423 14.28 -26.95 -5.01
N PHE A 424 14.28 -26.71 -3.70
CA PHE A 424 15.22 -27.28 -2.75
C PHE A 424 14.46 -28.00 -1.63
N GLY A 425 14.97 -29.16 -1.24
CA GLY A 425 14.55 -29.87 -0.03
C GLY A 425 15.49 -29.66 1.15
N ASP A 426 16.72 -29.19 0.89
CA ASP A 426 17.76 -28.95 1.87
C ASP A 426 18.02 -27.44 2.05
N GLU A 427 18.13 -27.01 3.31
CA GLU A 427 18.29 -25.60 3.65
C GLU A 427 19.72 -25.09 3.36
N GLU A 428 20.75 -25.91 3.57
CA GLU A 428 22.14 -25.49 3.34
C GLU A 428 22.42 -25.29 1.85
N GLU A 429 21.95 -26.22 1.02
CA GLU A 429 22.01 -26.11 -0.44
C GLU A 429 21.27 -24.85 -0.92
N PHE A 430 20.04 -24.62 -0.43
CA PHE A 430 19.24 -23.45 -0.77
C PHE A 430 19.99 -22.14 -0.51
N PHE A 431 20.54 -21.95 0.69
CA PHE A 431 21.28 -20.73 1.01
C PHE A 431 22.63 -20.64 0.28
N SER A 432 23.31 -21.77 0.03
CA SER A 432 24.56 -21.80 -0.74
C SER A 432 24.33 -21.32 -2.17
N VAL A 433 23.28 -21.82 -2.85
CA VAL A 433 22.99 -21.45 -4.24
C VAL A 433 22.56 -19.99 -4.37
N ILE A 434 21.71 -19.49 -3.46
CA ILE A 434 21.23 -18.09 -3.48
C ILE A 434 22.39 -17.09 -3.34
N THR A 435 23.41 -17.45 -2.55
CA THR A 435 24.52 -16.54 -2.19
C THR A 435 25.76 -16.72 -3.06
N ASN A 436 25.92 -17.88 -3.72
CA ASN A 436 27.00 -18.12 -4.68
C ASN A 436 26.59 -17.83 -6.13
N GLY A 437 25.31 -18.00 -6.48
CA GLY A 437 24.77 -17.67 -7.80
C GLY A 437 24.87 -16.18 -8.15
N THR A 438 25.14 -15.33 -7.16
CA THR A 438 25.40 -13.88 -7.32
C THR A 438 26.87 -13.53 -7.54
N LYS A 439 27.81 -14.47 -7.34
CA LYS A 439 29.25 -14.25 -7.58
C LYS A 439 29.69 -14.54 -9.03
N GLY A 440 28.80 -15.04 -9.87
CA GLY A 440 29.02 -15.19 -11.29
C GLY A 440 27.83 -14.65 -12.06
N SER A 441 28.07 -13.79 -13.04
CA SER A 441 27.13 -13.59 -14.13
C SER A 441 26.78 -14.97 -14.71
N VAL A 442 25.61 -15.52 -14.37
CA VAL A 442 25.22 -16.83 -14.88
C VAL A 442 24.88 -16.67 -16.36
N ALA A 443 25.82 -17.09 -17.19
CA ALA A 443 25.51 -17.59 -18.52
C ALA A 443 24.42 -18.66 -18.37
N ILE A 444 23.30 -18.45 -19.05
CA ILE A 444 22.16 -19.37 -19.13
C ILE A 444 22.68 -20.80 -19.34
N PRO A 445 22.33 -21.79 -18.49
CA PRO A 445 22.74 -23.17 -18.72
C PRO A 445 22.14 -23.64 -20.04
N LYS A 446 22.99 -24.02 -21.00
CA LYS A 446 22.54 -24.52 -22.31
C LYS A 446 21.78 -25.86 -22.24
N ASN A 447 21.76 -26.53 -21.09
CA ASN A 447 21.16 -27.84 -20.92
C ASN A 447 20.31 -27.91 -19.63
N ALA A 448 19.10 -27.35 -19.65
CA ALA A 448 18.01 -27.77 -18.78
C ALA A 448 17.10 -28.73 -19.59
N PRO A 449 16.51 -29.78 -18.98
CA PRO A 449 15.70 -30.75 -19.69
C PRO A 449 14.54 -30.04 -20.42
N THR A 450 14.59 -30.10 -21.74
CA THR A 450 13.61 -29.53 -22.67
C THR A 450 12.32 -30.33 -22.60
N GLY A 451 11.41 -29.90 -21.75
CA GLY A 451 10.03 -30.38 -21.71
C GLY A 451 9.11 -29.25 -21.26
N LEU A 452 8.17 -28.89 -22.14
CA LEU A 452 7.12 -27.88 -22.01
C LEU A 452 7.49 -26.41 -22.36
N LEU A 453 7.02 -26.05 -23.56
CA LEU A 453 6.64 -24.71 -24.02
C LEU A 453 7.76 -23.65 -24.09
N ARG A 454 8.60 -23.77 -25.14
CA ARG A 454 9.13 -22.55 -25.77
C ARG A 454 7.95 -21.77 -26.33
N SER A 455 7.66 -20.62 -25.73
CA SER A 455 6.85 -19.57 -26.35
C SER A 455 7.41 -19.28 -27.74
N THR A 456 6.60 -19.47 -28.78
CA THR A 456 6.93 -19.18 -30.18
C THR A 456 6.79 -17.69 -30.51
N ARG A 457 6.62 -16.80 -29.54
CA ARG A 457 6.65 -15.36 -29.77
C ARG A 457 8.11 -14.90 -29.93
N LYS A 458 8.40 -14.20 -31.03
CA LYS A 458 9.71 -13.55 -31.32
C LYS A 458 10.13 -12.49 -30.27
N ASP A 459 9.26 -12.19 -29.30
CA ASP A 459 9.43 -11.14 -28.30
C ASP A 459 9.49 -11.67 -26.85
N ALA A 460 9.99 -12.90 -26.64
CA ALA A 460 10.19 -13.41 -25.28
C ALA A 460 11.22 -12.55 -24.54
N GLN A 461 10.73 -11.63 -23.70
CA GLN A 461 11.59 -10.78 -22.88
C GLN A 461 12.48 -11.66 -21.98
N PRO A 462 13.75 -11.28 -21.76
CA PRO A 462 14.63 -12.00 -20.85
C PRO A 462 13.99 -12.08 -19.47
N ALA A 463 14.16 -13.22 -18.81
CA ALA A 463 13.48 -13.50 -17.55
C ALA A 463 13.77 -12.41 -16.50
N SER A 464 12.71 -11.96 -15.84
CA SER A 464 12.73 -10.73 -15.05
C SER A 464 13.33 -10.88 -13.65
N PHE A 465 13.39 -12.12 -13.16
CA PHE A 465 13.97 -12.54 -11.87
C PHE A 465 14.30 -14.04 -11.85
N GLN A 466 15.14 -14.45 -10.89
CA GLN A 466 15.45 -15.83 -10.57
C GLN A 466 14.65 -16.26 -9.34
N THR A 467 13.98 -17.42 -9.38
CA THR A 467 13.16 -17.91 -8.25
C THR A 467 13.80 -19.13 -7.58
N TYR A 468 13.93 -19.07 -6.26
CA TYR A 468 14.36 -20.19 -5.42
C TYR A 468 13.25 -20.53 -4.44
N LEU A 469 12.94 -21.81 -4.28
CA LEU A 469 11.89 -22.29 -3.39
C LEU A 469 12.44 -23.38 -2.50
N LEU A 470 12.35 -23.20 -1.19
CA LEU A 470 12.59 -24.23 -0.19
C LEU A 470 11.24 -24.81 0.26
N GLY A 471 11.00 -26.08 -0.04
CA GLY A 471 9.74 -26.77 0.22
C GLY A 471 9.23 -27.59 -0.97
N LYS A 472 7.91 -27.62 -1.14
CA LYS A 472 7.23 -28.41 -2.19
C LYS A 472 7.09 -27.59 -3.47
N ALA A 473 7.29 -28.22 -4.62
CA ALA A 473 7.02 -27.62 -5.92
C ALA A 473 5.57 -27.06 -5.98
N PRO A 474 5.37 -25.88 -6.61
CA PRO A 474 4.07 -25.22 -6.64
C PRO A 474 3.10 -25.91 -7.59
N GLU A 475 1.79 -25.79 -7.33
CA GLU A 475 0.74 -26.37 -8.17
C GLU A 475 0.28 -25.37 -9.25
N LEU A 476 0.61 -25.63 -10.51
CA LEU A 476 0.47 -24.65 -11.60
C LEU A 476 -0.75 -24.87 -12.50
N SER A 477 -1.56 -25.90 -12.29
CA SER A 477 -2.73 -26.19 -13.14
C SER A 477 -4.07 -25.73 -12.53
N SER A 478 -4.12 -25.69 -11.20
CA SER A 478 -5.32 -25.41 -10.44
C SER A 478 -5.75 -23.95 -10.54
N PHE A 479 -7.06 -23.73 -10.63
CA PHE A 479 -7.63 -22.38 -10.58
C PHE A 479 -7.36 -21.71 -9.24
N ARG A 480 -7.20 -20.38 -9.25
CA ARG A 480 -6.95 -19.53 -8.08
C ARG A 480 -7.81 -18.27 -8.18
N HIS A 481 -8.12 -17.66 -7.04
CA HIS A 481 -9.03 -16.51 -6.98
C HIS A 481 -8.37 -15.15 -7.26
N PHE A 482 -7.05 -15.11 -7.50
CA PHE A 482 -6.35 -13.88 -7.84
C PHE A 482 -6.21 -13.69 -9.35
N VAL A 483 -6.31 -12.44 -9.81
CA VAL A 483 -6.31 -12.08 -11.25
C VAL A 483 -5.01 -11.42 -11.72
N SER A 484 -4.08 -11.20 -10.80
CA SER A 484 -2.77 -10.55 -11.00
C SER A 484 -1.74 -11.24 -10.10
N LEU A 485 -0.47 -11.22 -10.52
CA LEU A 485 0.65 -11.76 -9.74
C LEU A 485 1.15 -10.81 -8.66
N ASP A 486 0.67 -9.57 -8.62
CA ASP A 486 1.09 -8.59 -7.63
C ASP A 486 0.72 -9.02 -6.20
N THR A 487 1.47 -8.51 -5.23
CA THR A 487 1.33 -8.88 -3.82
C THR A 487 -0.07 -8.62 -3.24
N ARG A 488 -0.85 -7.67 -3.77
CA ARG A 488 -2.19 -7.35 -3.28
C ARG A 488 -3.22 -8.40 -3.70
N SER A 489 -3.15 -8.86 -4.94
CA SER A 489 -4.05 -9.88 -5.45
C SER A 489 -3.78 -11.23 -4.78
N ARG A 490 -2.52 -11.53 -4.44
CA ARG A 490 -2.12 -12.78 -3.79
C ARG A 490 -2.27 -12.81 -2.26
N GLU A 491 -2.72 -11.74 -1.61
CA GLU A 491 -2.90 -11.74 -0.15
C GLU A 491 -3.84 -12.87 0.31
N VAL A 492 -3.49 -13.55 1.41
CA VAL A 492 -4.26 -14.68 1.97
C VAL A 492 -5.75 -14.37 2.22
N ARG A 493 -6.17 -13.10 2.35
CA ARG A 493 -7.61 -12.74 2.45
C ARG A 493 -8.44 -13.13 1.24
N ASN A 494 -7.81 -13.22 0.08
CA ASN A 494 -8.49 -13.53 -1.17
C ASN A 494 -8.59 -15.05 -1.38
N LYS A 495 -7.96 -15.83 -0.50
CA LYS A 495 -7.93 -17.29 -0.56
C LYS A 495 -9.24 -17.88 -0.05
N LYS A 496 -9.74 -18.90 -0.76
CA LYS A 496 -10.88 -19.74 -0.32
C LYS A 496 -10.48 -21.20 -0.12
N GLU A 497 -9.37 -21.59 -0.73
CA GLU A 497 -8.83 -22.93 -0.72
C GLU A 497 -8.20 -23.26 0.65
N LYS A 498 -7.99 -24.54 0.97
CA LYS A 498 -7.21 -24.97 2.14
C LYS A 498 -5.72 -24.90 1.83
N THR A 499 -4.90 -24.71 2.86
CA THR A 499 -3.43 -24.61 2.71
C THR A 499 -2.84 -25.93 3.13
N GLU A 500 -2.11 -26.58 2.24
CA GLU A 500 -1.44 -27.84 2.55
C GLU A 500 -0.01 -27.62 3.03
N VAL A 501 0.72 -26.73 2.34
CA VAL A 501 2.16 -26.51 2.56
C VAL A 501 2.44 -25.02 2.53
N LEU A 502 3.35 -24.56 3.39
CA LEU A 502 3.88 -23.21 3.34
C LEU A 502 5.35 -23.27 2.92
N ASN A 503 5.66 -22.70 1.76
CA ASN A 503 6.98 -22.67 1.15
C ASN A 503 7.69 -21.35 1.46
N LEU A 504 9.02 -21.41 1.63
CA LEU A 504 9.87 -20.22 1.62
C LEU A 504 10.32 -19.96 0.17
N VAL A 505 9.95 -18.80 -0.37
CA VAL A 505 10.21 -18.41 -1.76
C VAL A 505 11.05 -17.14 -1.79
N VAL A 506 12.19 -17.19 -2.48
CA VAL A 506 13.09 -16.05 -2.71
C VAL A 506 13.13 -15.73 -4.20
N ARG A 507 12.73 -14.52 -4.56
CA ARG A 507 12.87 -14.00 -5.93
C ARG A 507 13.98 -12.96 -5.97
N ALA A 508 15.03 -13.25 -6.71
CA ALA A 508 16.20 -12.40 -6.84
C ALA A 508 16.19 -11.64 -8.18
N TYR A 509 16.37 -10.32 -8.14
CA TYR A 509 16.47 -9.47 -9.34
C TYR A 509 17.44 -8.31 -9.16
N GLU A 510 18.12 -7.91 -10.23
CA GLU A 510 19.08 -6.81 -10.19
C GLU A 510 18.36 -5.46 -10.28
N SER A 511 18.80 -4.50 -9.45
CA SER A 511 18.39 -3.10 -9.49
C SER A 511 19.58 -2.17 -9.76
N SER A 512 19.36 -0.87 -9.89
CA SER A 512 20.44 0.10 -10.06
C SER A 512 21.39 0.21 -8.87
N VAL A 513 21.01 -0.25 -7.67
CA VAL A 513 21.86 -0.20 -6.46
C VAL A 513 22.54 -1.54 -6.16
N GLY A 514 21.97 -2.64 -6.66
CA GLY A 514 22.47 -3.99 -6.44
C GLY A 514 21.36 -5.03 -6.44
N GLN A 515 21.67 -6.17 -5.84
CA GLN A 515 20.82 -7.34 -5.86
C GLN A 515 19.65 -7.19 -4.87
N GLU A 516 18.43 -7.21 -5.38
CA GLU A 516 17.21 -7.25 -4.58
C GLU A 516 16.73 -8.70 -4.40
N TYR A 517 16.20 -8.98 -3.22
CA TYR A 517 15.58 -10.25 -2.85
C TYR A 517 14.19 -9.98 -2.28
N PHE A 518 13.17 -10.48 -2.97
CA PHE A 518 11.82 -10.58 -2.43
C PHE A 518 11.66 -11.95 -1.76
N ILE A 519 11.80 -11.97 -0.43
CA ILE A 519 11.74 -13.17 0.41
C ILE A 519 10.31 -13.29 0.94
N SER A 520 9.67 -14.43 0.76
CA SER A 520 8.24 -14.59 1.03
C SER A 520 7.88 -15.96 1.54
N TYR A 521 6.86 -16.03 2.39
CA TYR A 521 6.15 -17.27 2.68
C TYR A 521 4.89 -17.34 1.82
N GLU A 522 4.82 -18.37 1.00
CA GLU A 522 3.74 -18.60 0.04
C GLU A 522 3.22 -20.03 0.19
N ASP A 523 1.93 -20.26 0.01
CA ASP A 523 1.41 -21.64 -0.04
C ASP A 523 1.69 -22.32 -1.40
N GLU A 524 1.28 -23.59 -1.53
CA GLU A 524 1.42 -24.36 -2.77
C GLU A 524 0.70 -23.74 -3.98
N LEU A 525 -0.28 -22.85 -3.74
CA LEU A 525 -1.01 -22.08 -4.73
C LEU A 525 -0.46 -20.65 -4.88
N GLY A 526 0.62 -20.30 -4.21
CA GLY A 526 1.27 -18.99 -4.31
C GLY A 526 0.52 -17.82 -3.65
N TYR A 527 -0.45 -18.07 -2.76
CA TYR A 527 -0.98 -17.00 -1.92
C TYR A 527 0.05 -16.62 -0.86
N LEU A 528 0.10 -15.33 -0.57
CA LEU A 528 1.15 -14.67 0.20
C LEU A 528 0.72 -14.50 1.66
N TYR A 529 1.53 -15.04 2.57
CA TYR A 529 1.34 -14.95 4.03
C TYR A 529 2.21 -13.87 4.67
N GLY A 530 3.35 -13.58 4.08
CA GLY A 530 4.23 -12.49 4.50
C GLY A 530 5.44 -12.41 3.59
N PHE A 531 6.12 -11.28 3.62
CA PHE A 531 7.34 -11.06 2.84
C PHE A 531 8.26 -10.02 3.49
N THR A 532 9.52 -10.05 3.09
CA THR A 532 10.48 -8.97 3.32
C THR A 532 11.26 -8.66 2.04
N ARG A 533 11.65 -7.39 1.89
CA ARG A 533 12.47 -6.90 0.78
C ARG A 533 13.88 -6.64 1.29
N LEU A 534 14.83 -7.45 0.85
CA LEU A 534 16.25 -7.31 1.20
C LEU A 534 17.02 -6.80 -0.03
N LEU A 535 17.84 -5.77 0.16
CA LEU A 535 18.75 -5.25 -0.84
C LEU A 535 20.19 -5.47 -0.36
N SER A 536 20.99 -6.11 -1.22
CA SER A 536 22.43 -6.24 -1.10
C SER A 536 23.11 -5.22 -2.02
N PRO A 537 23.48 -4.03 -1.52
CA PRO A 537 24.06 -2.98 -2.35
C PRO A 537 25.49 -3.31 -2.81
N LYS A 538 25.80 -2.91 -4.05
CA LYS A 538 27.18 -2.90 -4.58
C LYS A 538 28.04 -1.93 -3.78
N LEU A 539 29.36 -2.16 -3.72
CA LEU A 539 30.25 -1.39 -2.85
C LEU A 539 30.21 0.12 -3.15
N GLU A 540 30.23 0.48 -4.42
CA GLU A 540 30.17 1.85 -4.94
C GLU A 540 28.83 2.55 -4.68
N GLU A 541 27.78 1.78 -4.38
CA GLU A 541 26.43 2.28 -4.12
C GLU A 541 26.09 2.43 -2.63
N ARG A 542 27.04 2.08 -1.75
CA ARG A 542 26.86 2.15 -0.30
C ARG A 542 27.08 3.57 0.21
N LEU A 543 26.23 3.97 1.16
CA LEU A 543 26.31 5.27 1.80
C LEU A 543 26.98 5.14 3.17
N ASP A 544 28.10 5.83 3.37
CA ASP A 544 28.79 5.90 4.65
C ASP A 544 28.13 6.92 5.60
N ILE A 545 26.96 6.55 6.11
CA ILE A 545 26.19 7.35 7.08
C ILE A 545 25.70 6.46 8.22
N SER A 546 25.44 7.08 9.39
CA SER A 546 24.92 6.38 10.57
C SER A 546 23.66 5.56 10.24
N GLY A 547 23.76 4.26 10.49
CA GLY A 547 22.68 3.30 10.28
C GLY A 547 22.64 2.64 8.90
N LEU A 548 23.38 3.13 7.90
CA LEU A 548 23.63 2.40 6.65
C LEU A 548 25.07 1.89 6.70
N GLY A 549 26.08 2.68 6.33
CA GLY A 549 27.49 2.26 6.42
C GLY A 549 27.91 1.30 5.30
N LEU A 550 29.22 1.08 5.16
CA LEU A 550 29.80 0.38 4.01
C LEU A 550 29.72 -1.15 4.05
N GLU A 551 29.32 -1.77 5.16
CA GLU A 551 29.27 -3.23 5.32
C GLU A 551 27.85 -3.75 5.55
N THR A 552 26.85 -3.01 5.08
CA THR A 552 25.47 -3.18 5.51
C THR A 552 24.53 -3.54 4.37
N ALA A 553 23.75 -4.61 4.56
CA ALA A 553 22.60 -4.92 3.73
C ALA A 553 21.33 -4.24 4.26
N LEU A 554 20.32 -4.05 3.41
CA LEU A 554 19.17 -3.18 3.70
C LEU A 554 17.85 -3.93 3.60
N ILE A 555 17.09 -3.99 4.70
CA ILE A 555 15.67 -4.37 4.66
C ILE A 555 14.84 -3.12 4.41
N ARG A 556 14.16 -3.12 3.27
CA ARG A 556 13.32 -2.00 2.77
C ARG A 556 11.85 -2.13 3.18
N GLU A 557 11.41 -3.35 3.49
CA GLU A 557 10.05 -3.64 3.95
C GLU A 557 9.99 -5.00 4.66
N LEU A 558 9.18 -5.10 5.72
CA LEU A 558 8.72 -6.37 6.29
C LEU A 558 7.20 -6.26 6.46
N HIS A 559 6.46 -7.21 5.89
CA HIS A 559 5.01 -7.25 5.97
C HIS A 559 4.51 -8.67 6.21
N VAL A 560 3.60 -8.83 7.17
CA VAL A 560 2.96 -10.12 7.47
C VAL A 560 1.45 -9.94 7.42
N TYR A 561 0.77 -10.81 6.68
CA TYR A 561 -0.69 -10.79 6.55
C TYR A 561 -1.30 -11.65 7.66
N GLY A 562 -2.02 -11.02 8.59
CA GLY A 562 -2.82 -11.74 9.58
C GLY A 562 -2.99 -11.03 10.92
N SER A 563 -4.18 -11.18 11.49
CA SER A 563 -4.44 -11.16 12.94
C SER A 563 -5.18 -12.45 13.28
N LEU A 564 -5.14 -12.89 14.54
CA LEU A 564 -5.62 -14.19 15.04
C LEU A 564 -7.06 -14.62 14.63
N GLN A 565 -7.88 -13.75 14.05
CA GLN A 565 -9.28 -14.07 13.76
C GLN A 565 -9.50 -14.98 12.53
N SER A 566 -8.54 -15.07 11.61
CA SER A 566 -8.57 -16.14 10.58
C SER A 566 -8.15 -17.51 11.12
N LEU A 567 -7.74 -17.60 12.39
CA LEU A 567 -7.35 -18.87 13.03
C LEU A 567 -8.56 -19.67 13.53
N LYS A 568 -9.67 -19.02 13.93
CA LYS A 568 -10.84 -19.73 14.48
C LYS A 568 -11.56 -20.61 13.45
N THR A 569 -11.66 -20.16 12.21
CA THR A 569 -12.28 -20.96 11.14
C THR A 569 -11.39 -22.10 10.62
N GLN A 570 -10.10 -22.13 10.99
CA GLN A 570 -9.22 -23.26 10.64
C GLN A 570 -8.95 -24.21 11.83
N GLU A 571 -9.12 -23.75 13.07
CA GLU A 571 -9.06 -24.60 14.27
C GLU A 571 -10.15 -25.69 14.30
N GLU A 572 -11.30 -25.47 13.64
CA GLU A 572 -12.35 -26.50 13.48
C GLU A 572 -11.95 -27.62 12.49
N SER A 573 -10.83 -27.51 11.78
CA SER A 573 -10.39 -28.48 10.76
C SER A 573 -9.16 -29.33 11.13
N GLY A 574 -8.66 -29.23 12.36
CA GLY A 574 -7.61 -30.12 12.88
C GLY A 574 -6.20 -29.94 12.29
N GLN A 575 -5.98 -29.01 11.36
CA GLN A 575 -4.66 -28.66 10.85
C GLN A 575 -4.11 -27.39 11.53
N LYS A 576 -3.18 -27.57 12.48
CA LYS A 576 -2.38 -26.49 13.07
C LYS A 576 -1.36 -25.96 12.06
N VAL A 577 -1.75 -25.03 11.19
CA VAL A 577 -0.75 -24.21 10.49
C VAL A 577 -0.36 -23.07 11.44
N GLN A 578 0.79 -23.22 12.11
CA GLN A 578 1.34 -22.22 13.03
C GLN A 578 1.80 -20.97 12.26
N HIS A 579 0.93 -19.97 12.14
CA HIS A 579 1.28 -18.67 11.53
C HIS A 579 1.91 -17.67 12.53
N SER A 580 2.15 -18.07 13.78
CA SER A 580 2.89 -17.26 14.76
C SER A 580 4.40 -17.31 14.46
N GLY A 581 5.01 -16.15 14.23
CA GLY A 581 6.47 -16.04 14.09
C GLY A 581 6.99 -15.82 12.66
N LEU A 582 6.13 -15.79 11.64
CA LEU A 582 6.55 -15.58 10.23
C LEU A 582 7.43 -14.34 10.04
N GLY A 583 7.12 -13.23 10.72
CA GLY A 583 7.94 -12.02 10.65
C GLY A 583 9.37 -12.24 11.15
N LYS A 584 9.54 -13.04 12.22
CA LYS A 584 10.87 -13.39 12.74
C LYS A 584 11.62 -14.30 11.78
N GLN A 585 10.95 -15.31 11.22
CA GLN A 585 11.55 -16.23 10.24
C GLN A 585 11.99 -15.52 8.95
N LEU A 586 11.21 -14.55 8.47
CA LEU A 586 11.58 -13.71 7.32
C LEU A 586 12.83 -12.88 7.62
N LEU A 587 12.93 -12.31 8.83
CA LEU A 587 14.12 -11.59 9.27
C LEU A 587 15.34 -12.52 9.37
N GLU A 588 15.20 -13.68 9.99
CA GLU A 588 16.29 -14.67 10.11
C GLU A 588 16.77 -15.14 8.73
N THR A 589 15.85 -15.31 7.77
CA THR A 589 16.20 -15.64 6.38
C THR A 589 16.99 -14.50 5.73
N ALA A 590 16.57 -13.25 5.91
CA ALA A 590 17.28 -12.08 5.38
C ALA A 590 18.67 -11.93 6.03
N GLU A 591 18.78 -12.16 7.34
CA GLU A 591 20.04 -12.16 8.10
C GLU A 591 21.01 -13.20 7.53
N LYS A 592 20.55 -14.45 7.31
CA LYS A 592 21.36 -15.54 6.71
C LYS A 592 21.85 -15.18 5.31
N ILE A 593 20.98 -14.63 4.45
CA ILE A 593 21.35 -14.21 3.08
C ILE A 593 22.39 -13.10 3.13
N ALA A 594 22.19 -12.08 3.97
CA ALA A 594 23.11 -10.95 4.12
C ALA A 594 24.49 -11.41 4.63
N GLN A 595 24.52 -12.24 5.67
CA GLN A 595 25.75 -12.79 6.24
C GLN A 595 26.55 -13.60 5.22
N LYS A 596 25.90 -14.55 4.53
CA LYS A 596 26.56 -15.37 3.50
C LYS A 596 26.98 -14.55 2.27
N SER A 597 26.34 -13.42 2.03
CA SER A 597 26.75 -12.44 1.00
C SER A 597 27.90 -11.53 1.43
N GLY A 598 28.42 -11.70 2.66
CA GLY A 598 29.59 -10.97 3.16
C GLY A 598 29.29 -9.64 3.86
N PHE A 599 28.04 -9.38 4.23
CA PHE A 599 27.69 -8.20 5.03
C PHE A 599 27.87 -8.48 6.52
N SER A 600 28.44 -7.53 7.27
CA SER A 600 28.62 -7.60 8.72
C SER A 600 27.44 -7.00 9.50
N LYS A 601 26.58 -6.24 8.80
CA LYS A 601 25.41 -5.57 9.39
C LYS A 601 24.17 -5.68 8.51
N LEU A 602 23.01 -5.60 9.16
CA LEU A 602 21.71 -5.52 8.50
C LEU A 602 20.91 -4.35 9.08
N SER A 603 20.43 -3.48 8.20
CA SER A 603 19.68 -2.28 8.58
C SER A 603 18.27 -2.29 8.04
N VAL A 604 17.33 -1.87 8.88
CA VAL A 604 15.90 -1.82 8.56
C VAL A 604 15.42 -0.38 8.53
N ILE A 605 14.76 0.01 7.43
CA ILE A 605 13.98 1.24 7.36
C ILE A 605 12.67 1.08 8.14
N SER A 606 12.77 1.20 9.46
CA SER A 606 11.63 0.97 10.35
C SER A 606 10.76 2.22 10.47
N GLY A 607 9.44 2.02 10.46
CA GLY A 607 8.51 3.03 10.94
C GLY A 607 8.63 3.20 12.46
N VAL A 608 8.44 4.41 12.96
CA VAL A 608 8.64 4.76 14.37
C VAL A 608 7.88 3.81 15.30
N GLY A 609 6.59 3.60 15.01
CA GLY A 609 5.68 2.77 15.76
C GLY A 609 5.98 1.25 15.79
N VAL A 610 6.99 0.79 15.06
CA VAL A 610 7.40 -0.63 15.02
C VAL A 610 8.85 -0.85 15.43
N ARG A 611 9.59 0.18 15.87
CA ARG A 611 10.98 0.03 16.33
C ARG A 611 11.13 -0.99 17.46
N GLU A 612 10.21 -1.00 18.41
CA GLU A 612 10.15 -1.98 19.51
C GLU A 612 10.07 -3.45 19.04
N TYR A 613 9.43 -3.70 17.89
CA TYR A 613 9.41 -5.06 17.33
C TYR A 613 10.82 -5.52 16.95
N TYR A 614 11.63 -4.64 16.35
CA TYR A 614 13.00 -4.95 15.95
C TYR A 614 13.96 -5.02 17.15
N ARG A 615 13.76 -4.17 18.18
CA ARG A 615 14.54 -4.25 19.43
C ARG A 615 14.45 -5.63 20.07
N LYS A 616 13.25 -6.23 20.09
CA LYS A 616 13.03 -7.60 20.58
C LYS A 616 13.78 -8.68 19.80
N GLN A 617 14.19 -8.39 18.56
CA GLN A 617 14.98 -9.29 17.71
C GLN A 617 16.49 -8.94 17.71
N GLY A 618 16.93 -8.04 18.60
CA GLY A 618 18.33 -7.67 18.78
C GLY A 618 18.80 -6.47 17.96
N TYR A 619 17.91 -5.76 17.28
CA TYR A 619 18.28 -4.53 16.55
C TYR A 619 18.36 -3.33 17.49
N LYS A 620 19.26 -2.39 17.20
CA LYS A 620 19.43 -1.12 17.92
C LYS A 620 19.20 0.05 16.97
N LEU A 621 18.76 1.19 17.49
CA LEU A 621 18.60 2.39 16.67
C LEU A 621 20.00 3.01 16.42
N GLU A 622 20.40 3.12 15.16
CA GLU A 622 21.59 3.86 14.73
C GLU A 622 21.16 4.89 13.67
N GLY A 623 21.36 6.17 13.95
CA GLY A 623 20.80 7.25 13.13
C GLY A 623 19.27 7.17 13.09
N THR A 624 18.71 6.84 11.92
CA THR A 624 17.25 6.69 11.72
C THR A 624 16.82 5.25 11.40
N TYR A 625 17.75 4.29 11.48
CA TYR A 625 17.57 2.90 11.06
C TYR A 625 17.68 1.95 12.25
N MET A 626 17.00 0.81 12.18
CA MET A 626 17.18 -0.28 13.15
C MET A 626 18.26 -1.21 12.61
N VAL A 627 19.38 -1.35 13.32
CA VAL A 627 20.59 -2.04 12.86
C VAL A 627 20.92 -3.22 13.76
N LYS A 628 21.33 -4.33 13.16
CA LYS A 628 21.85 -5.51 13.86
C LYS A 628 23.19 -5.90 13.25
N THR A 629 24.17 -6.17 14.11
CA THR A 629 25.43 -6.81 13.70
C THR A 629 25.17 -8.29 13.48
N LEU A 630 25.61 -8.80 12.33
CA LEU A 630 25.50 -10.20 11.95
C LEU A 630 26.74 -10.92 12.49
N THR A 631 26.52 -12.00 13.24
CA THR A 631 27.57 -12.82 13.86
C THR A 631 27.74 -14.13 13.14
#